data_AF-X1Q9M7-F1
#
_entry.id   AF-X1Q9M7-F1
#
_cell.length_a   1.000
_cell.length_b   1.000
_cell.length_c   1.000
_cell.angle_alpha   90.00
_cell.angle_beta   90.00
_cell.angle_gamma   90.00
#
_symmetry.space_group_name_H-M   'P 1'
#
loop_
_entity.id
_entity.type
_entity.pdbx_description
1 polymer ?
#
loop_
_entity_poly.entity_id
_entity_poly.type
_entity_poly.pdbx_seq_one_letter_code
_entity_poly.pdbx_strand_id
1 'polypeptide(L)'
;REEALQMKNTDFSAEPAQTRQATVEHEQQIPVRYHKKKDGTIFPTDISVAYFTWYGKEVCIAAIRDITERKQAEERERRLQEELNRSSRLAAIGELAAGVAHEINNPLTGILGFSQRLLRKSADEKVSQDLEVIHNEALRAAKVVENLLTFARRREPTKEYSDINDIVQKALELRAYELKTSNIEVVTDLAPSLPETIADFQQIQEVFLNIILNAEQVMTEA
;
A
#
# COMPACT_ATOMS: atom_id res chain seq x y z
N ARG A 1 -0.81 -44.91 -17.95
CA ARG A 1 -2.20 -45.45 -17.98
C ARG A 1 -2.24 -46.83 -17.33
N GLU A 2 -1.40 -47.78 -17.74
CA GLU A 2 -1.33 -49.12 -17.13
C GLU A 2 -0.89 -49.09 -15.66
N GLU A 3 0.11 -48.27 -15.30
CA GLU A 3 0.52 -48.06 -13.90
C GLU A 3 -0.65 -47.55 -13.03
N ALA A 4 -1.45 -46.62 -13.55
CA ALA A 4 -2.58 -46.02 -12.82
C ALA A 4 -3.73 -47.01 -12.57
N LEU A 5 -3.85 -48.07 -13.37
CA LEU A 5 -4.86 -49.13 -13.18
C LEU A 5 -4.51 -50.08 -12.03
N GLN A 6 -3.26 -50.08 -11.56
CA GLN A 6 -2.80 -50.89 -10.42
C GLN A 6 -2.70 -50.08 -9.12
N MET A 7 -2.80 -48.76 -9.20
CA MET A 7 -2.75 -47.85 -8.05
C MET A 7 -4.11 -47.76 -7.35
N LYS A 8 -4.07 -47.61 -6.02
CA LYS A 8 -5.25 -47.32 -5.21
C LYS A 8 -5.56 -45.83 -5.27
N ASN A 9 -6.82 -45.47 -5.02
CA ASN A 9 -7.23 -44.07 -4.90
C ASN A 9 -6.41 -43.30 -3.85
N THR A 10 -5.97 -43.96 -2.78
CA THR A 10 -5.09 -43.36 -1.76
C THR A 10 -3.69 -43.01 -2.25
N ASP A 11 -3.22 -43.61 -3.34
CA ASP A 11 -1.87 -43.36 -3.88
C ASP A 11 -1.81 -42.03 -4.66
N PHE A 12 -2.98 -41.54 -5.10
CA PHE A 12 -3.11 -40.23 -5.77
C PHE A 12 -3.36 -39.09 -4.79
N SER A 13 -3.76 -39.40 -3.55
CA SER A 13 -4.14 -38.42 -2.54
C SER A 13 -2.93 -37.94 -1.73
N ALA A 14 -2.84 -36.63 -1.51
CA ALA A 14 -1.94 -36.06 -0.51
C ALA A 14 -2.49 -36.22 0.93
N GLU A 15 -3.73 -36.69 1.08
CA GLU A 15 -4.45 -36.91 2.34
C GLU A 15 -5.01 -38.35 2.44
N PRO A 16 -4.17 -39.40 2.51
CA PRO A 16 -4.62 -40.79 2.31
C PRO A 16 -5.64 -41.30 3.35
N ALA A 17 -5.55 -40.82 4.59
CA ALA A 17 -6.48 -41.21 5.66
C ALA A 17 -7.91 -40.71 5.39
N GLN A 18 -8.03 -39.45 4.94
CA GLN A 18 -9.31 -38.81 4.68
C GLN A 18 -9.95 -39.34 3.39
N THR A 19 -9.15 -39.64 2.36
CA THR A 19 -9.62 -40.35 1.16
C THR A 19 -10.15 -41.74 1.49
N ARG A 20 -9.49 -42.49 2.38
CA ARG A 20 -9.97 -43.81 2.81
C ARG A 20 -11.30 -43.71 3.54
N GLN A 21 -11.43 -42.74 4.45
CA GLN A 21 -12.67 -42.51 5.20
C GLN A 21 -13.84 -42.19 4.26
N ALA A 22 -13.68 -41.21 3.35
CA ALA A 22 -14.72 -40.86 2.38
C ALA A 22 -15.14 -42.03 1.47
N THR A 23 -14.19 -42.94 1.18
CA THR A 23 -14.48 -44.16 0.40
C THR A 23 -15.33 -45.16 1.20
N VAL A 24 -15.05 -45.33 2.49
CA VAL A 24 -15.82 -46.22 3.39
C VAL A 24 -17.22 -45.66 3.64
N GLU A 25 -17.32 -44.35 3.82
CA GLU A 25 -18.57 -43.63 4.09
C GLU A 25 -19.45 -43.44 2.84
N HIS A 26 -18.98 -43.87 1.66
CA HIS A 26 -19.68 -43.71 0.38
C HIS A 26 -20.08 -42.25 0.08
N GLU A 27 -19.21 -41.30 0.45
CA GLU A 27 -19.46 -39.87 0.20
C GLU A 27 -19.52 -39.58 -1.30
N GLN A 28 -20.60 -38.95 -1.75
CA GLN A 28 -20.80 -38.60 -3.17
C GLN A 28 -20.14 -37.27 -3.55
N GLN A 29 -20.15 -36.30 -2.63
CA GLN A 29 -19.45 -35.03 -2.75
C GLN A 29 -18.32 -35.00 -1.74
N ILE A 30 -17.08 -34.98 -2.24
CA ILE A 30 -15.91 -34.84 -1.39
C ILE A 30 -15.54 -33.35 -1.38
N PRO A 31 -15.38 -32.71 -0.21
CA PRO A 31 -14.86 -31.34 -0.13
C PRO A 31 -13.48 -31.25 -0.80
N VAL A 32 -13.04 -30.05 -1.20
CA VAL A 32 -11.76 -29.85 -1.90
C VAL A 32 -10.62 -30.60 -1.18
N ARG A 33 -9.98 -31.51 -1.92
CA ARG A 33 -8.83 -32.30 -1.47
C ARG A 33 -7.56 -31.85 -2.19
N TYR A 34 -6.42 -32.35 -1.72
CA TYR A 34 -5.16 -32.20 -2.42
C TYR A 34 -4.68 -33.54 -2.95
N HIS A 35 -4.35 -33.60 -4.24
CA HIS A 35 -3.77 -34.76 -4.89
C HIS A 35 -2.32 -34.49 -5.28
N LYS A 36 -1.56 -35.56 -5.51
CA LYS A 36 -0.14 -35.51 -5.84
C LYS A 36 0.10 -36.01 -7.27
N LYS A 37 0.80 -35.22 -8.08
CA LYS A 37 1.28 -35.62 -9.42
C LYS A 37 2.45 -36.60 -9.30
N LYS A 38 2.80 -37.29 -10.40
CA LYS A 38 3.94 -38.23 -10.44
C LYS A 38 5.28 -37.57 -10.09
N ASP A 39 5.44 -36.28 -10.44
CA ASP A 39 6.61 -35.45 -10.09
C ASP A 39 6.63 -34.98 -8.62
N GLY A 40 5.56 -35.26 -7.88
CA GLY A 40 5.41 -34.88 -6.48
C GLY A 40 4.69 -33.55 -6.22
N THR A 41 4.31 -32.81 -7.26
CA THR A 41 3.55 -31.57 -7.16
C THR A 41 2.19 -31.81 -6.54
N ILE A 42 1.83 -31.02 -5.53
CA ILE A 42 0.52 -31.08 -4.87
C ILE A 42 -0.41 -30.06 -5.52
N PHE A 43 -1.65 -30.47 -5.82
CA PHE A 43 -2.65 -29.60 -6.45
C PHE A 43 -4.04 -29.83 -5.87
N PRO A 44 -4.87 -28.77 -5.76
CA PRO A 44 -6.23 -28.90 -5.27
C PRO A 44 -7.12 -29.58 -6.31
N THR A 45 -7.98 -30.47 -5.83
CA THR A 45 -8.91 -31.25 -6.63
C THR A 45 -10.32 -31.17 -6.10
N ASP A 46 -11.27 -31.04 -7.03
CA ASP A 46 -12.68 -31.26 -6.79
C ASP A 46 -13.03 -32.69 -7.22
N ILE A 47 -13.63 -33.47 -6.32
CA ILE A 47 -13.83 -34.91 -6.50
C ILE A 47 -15.31 -35.24 -6.33
N SER A 48 -15.90 -35.79 -7.38
CA SER A 48 -17.25 -36.36 -7.35
C SER A 48 -17.17 -37.87 -7.52
N VAL A 49 -17.85 -38.62 -6.65
CA VAL A 49 -17.81 -40.08 -6.68
C VAL A 49 -19.21 -40.65 -6.83
N ALA A 50 -19.37 -41.57 -7.77
CA ALA A 50 -20.59 -42.35 -7.96
C ALA A 50 -20.33 -43.82 -7.62
N TYR A 51 -21.20 -44.40 -6.80
CA TYR A 51 -21.16 -45.81 -6.43
C TYR A 51 -22.30 -46.55 -7.12
N PHE A 52 -22.01 -47.71 -7.72
CA PHE A 52 -23.01 -48.54 -8.36
C PHE A 52 -22.56 -50.00 -8.41
N THR A 53 -23.53 -50.89 -8.63
CA THR A 53 -23.26 -52.33 -8.75
C THR A 53 -23.10 -52.71 -10.22
N TRP A 54 -21.99 -53.35 -10.57
CA TRP A 54 -21.69 -53.85 -11.91
C TRP A 54 -21.40 -55.34 -11.87
N TYR A 55 -22.22 -56.16 -12.54
CA TYR A 55 -22.16 -57.64 -12.48
C TYR A 55 -22.06 -58.20 -11.05
N GLY A 56 -22.84 -57.64 -10.11
CA GLY A 56 -22.86 -58.08 -8.71
C GLY A 56 -21.67 -57.62 -7.86
N LYS A 57 -20.78 -56.79 -8.41
CA LYS A 57 -19.66 -56.18 -7.68
C LYS A 57 -19.93 -54.70 -7.43
N GLU A 58 -19.63 -54.22 -6.23
CA GLU A 58 -19.64 -52.79 -5.94
C GLU A 58 -18.47 -52.10 -6.66
N VAL A 59 -18.78 -51.06 -7.41
CA VAL A 59 -17.81 -50.26 -8.18
C VAL A 59 -18.03 -48.81 -7.82
N CYS A 60 -16.94 -48.06 -7.69
CA CYS A 60 -16.96 -46.61 -7.64
C CYS A 60 -16.30 -46.01 -8.88
N ILE A 61 -16.87 -44.92 -9.39
CA ILE A 61 -16.24 -44.05 -10.39
C ILE A 61 -16.01 -42.71 -9.72
N ALA A 62 -14.76 -42.27 -9.69
CA ALA A 62 -14.38 -40.95 -9.23
C ALA A 62 -14.03 -40.05 -10.44
N ALA A 63 -14.67 -38.90 -10.53
CA ALA A 63 -14.26 -37.81 -11.42
C ALA A 63 -13.43 -36.82 -10.60
N ILE A 64 -12.16 -36.67 -10.97
CA ILE A 64 -11.20 -35.78 -10.31
C ILE A 64 -10.92 -34.61 -11.24
N ARG A 65 -11.21 -33.40 -10.80
CA ARG A 65 -10.93 -32.17 -11.54
C ARG A 65 -9.84 -31.39 -10.82
N ASP A 66 -8.73 -31.12 -11.50
CA ASP A 66 -7.75 -30.14 -11.04
C ASP A 66 -8.41 -28.75 -11.04
N ILE A 67 -8.41 -28.08 -9.89
CA ILE A 67 -9.00 -26.74 -9.71
C ILE A 67 -7.94 -25.67 -9.39
N THR A 68 -6.67 -25.93 -9.69
CA THR A 68 -5.56 -25.01 -9.45
C THR A 68 -5.83 -23.63 -10.06
N GLU A 69 -6.18 -23.60 -11.35
CA GLU A 69 -6.43 -22.34 -12.07
C GLU A 69 -7.61 -21.56 -11.48
N ARG A 70 -8.67 -22.28 -11.09
CA ARG A 70 -9.85 -21.68 -10.43
C ARG A 70 -9.48 -21.06 -9.09
N LYS A 71 -8.73 -21.78 -8.25
CA LYS A 71 -8.27 -21.27 -6.94
C LYS A 71 -7.35 -20.06 -7.09
N GLN A 72 -6.44 -20.09 -8.05
CA GLN A 72 -5.57 -18.94 -8.35
C GLN A 72 -6.36 -17.73 -8.87
N ALA A 73 -7.42 -17.95 -9.65
CA ALA A 73 -8.32 -16.87 -10.08
C ALA A 73 -9.11 -16.28 -8.90
N GLU A 74 -9.73 -17.13 -8.07
CA GLU A 74 -10.46 -16.73 -6.84
C GLU A 74 -9.54 -15.91 -5.91
N GLU A 75 -8.29 -16.33 -5.72
CA GLU A 75 -7.36 -15.62 -4.86
C GLU A 75 -6.90 -14.28 -5.45
N ARG A 76 -6.67 -14.22 -6.77
CA ARG A 76 -6.37 -12.95 -7.47
C ARG A 76 -7.53 -11.97 -7.36
N GLU A 77 -8.75 -12.43 -7.59
CA GLU A 77 -9.96 -11.62 -7.46
C GLU A 77 -10.11 -11.08 -6.02
N ARG A 78 -9.92 -11.94 -5.02
CA ARG A 78 -9.96 -11.53 -3.61
C ARG A 78 -8.94 -10.44 -3.31
N ARG A 79 -7.70 -10.60 -3.76
CA ARG A 79 -6.63 -9.59 -3.56
C ARG A 79 -6.97 -8.26 -4.23
N LEU A 80 -7.46 -8.30 -5.47
CA LEU A 80 -7.88 -7.09 -6.19
C LEU A 80 -9.05 -6.39 -5.48
N GLN A 81 -10.02 -7.14 -4.99
CA GLN A 81 -11.14 -6.58 -4.25
C GLN A 81 -10.70 -5.93 -2.92
N GLU A 82 -9.75 -6.55 -2.20
CA GLU A 82 -9.14 -6.00 -1.00
C GLU A 82 -8.40 -4.68 -1.31
N GLU A 83 -7.62 -4.63 -2.41
CA GLU A 83 -6.93 -3.42 -2.87
C GLU A 83 -7.91 -2.31 -3.29
N LEU A 84 -8.97 -2.65 -4.02
CA LEU A 84 -10.02 -1.70 -4.41
C LEU A 84 -10.73 -1.12 -3.19
N ASN A 85 -11.11 -1.96 -2.23
CA ASN A 85 -11.75 -1.51 -0.99
C ASN A 85 -10.82 -0.57 -0.20
N ARG A 86 -9.53 -0.91 -0.11
CA ARG A 86 -8.53 -0.06 0.53
C ARG A 86 -8.39 1.28 -0.19
N SER A 87 -8.29 1.28 -1.51
CA SER A 87 -8.21 2.49 -2.34
C SER A 87 -9.46 3.36 -2.20
N SER A 88 -10.66 2.78 -2.24
CA SER A 88 -11.93 3.48 -2.07
C SER A 88 -12.03 4.12 -0.69
N ARG A 89 -11.59 3.42 0.37
CA ARG A 89 -11.58 3.96 1.73
C ARG A 89 -10.62 5.14 1.85
N LEU A 90 -9.44 5.05 1.25
CA LEU A 90 -8.48 6.15 1.21
C LEU A 90 -9.02 7.36 0.45
N ALA A 91 -9.71 7.14 -0.68
CA ALA A 91 -10.34 8.23 -1.43
C ALA A 91 -11.41 8.96 -0.61
N ALA A 92 -12.29 8.23 0.08
CA ALA A 92 -13.29 8.82 0.97
C ALA A 92 -12.67 9.59 2.15
N ILE A 93 -11.59 9.06 2.74
CA ILE A 93 -10.81 9.78 3.76
C ILE A 93 -10.24 11.07 3.17
N GLY A 94 -9.75 11.05 1.93
CA GLY A 94 -9.24 12.22 1.24
C GLY A 94 -10.30 13.31 1.03
N GLU A 95 -11.49 12.95 0.54
CA GLU A 95 -12.59 13.91 0.38
C GLU A 95 -13.01 14.54 1.71
N LEU A 96 -13.13 13.74 2.78
CA LEU A 96 -13.47 14.24 4.11
C LEU A 96 -12.35 15.13 4.68
N ALA A 97 -11.10 14.73 4.50
CA ALA A 97 -9.95 15.52 4.89
C ALA A 97 -9.93 16.89 4.18
N ALA A 98 -10.32 16.95 2.91
CA ALA A 98 -10.40 18.21 2.17
C ALA A 98 -11.42 19.19 2.77
N GLY A 99 -12.61 18.70 3.15
CA GLY A 99 -13.62 19.52 3.83
C GLY A 99 -13.16 19.98 5.21
N VAL A 100 -12.68 19.05 6.04
CA VAL A 100 -12.21 19.33 7.40
C VAL A 100 -11.03 20.30 7.40
N ALA A 101 -10.09 20.14 6.48
CA ALA A 101 -8.93 21.01 6.38
C ALA A 101 -9.32 22.47 6.06
N HIS A 102 -10.30 22.67 5.19
CA HIS A 102 -10.79 24.02 4.91
C HIS A 102 -11.43 24.66 6.16
N GLU A 103 -12.16 23.88 6.95
CA GLU A 103 -12.77 24.36 8.19
C GLU A 103 -11.74 24.65 9.30
N ILE A 104 -10.64 23.90 9.36
CA ILE A 104 -9.55 24.11 10.33
C ILE A 104 -8.62 25.27 9.91
N ASN A 105 -8.37 25.44 8.62
CA ASN A 105 -7.53 26.54 8.13
C ASN A 105 -8.11 27.92 8.46
N ASN A 106 -9.44 28.04 8.55
CA ASN A 106 -10.11 29.30 8.89
C ASN A 106 -9.76 29.82 10.30
N PRO A 107 -10.00 29.08 11.41
CA PRO A 107 -9.62 29.52 12.74
C PRO A 107 -8.11 29.63 12.90
N LEU A 108 -7.30 28.75 12.26
CA LEU A 108 -5.84 28.85 12.31
C LEU A 108 -5.32 30.15 11.69
N THR A 109 -5.87 30.56 10.53
CA THR A 109 -5.56 31.85 9.91
C THR A 109 -5.87 33.01 10.86
N GLY A 110 -6.99 32.92 11.59
CA GLY A 110 -7.35 33.90 12.62
C GLY A 110 -6.33 33.94 13.77
N ILE A 111 -5.99 32.78 14.34
CA ILE A 111 -5.01 32.67 15.44
C ILE A 111 -3.65 33.22 15.01
N LEU A 112 -3.17 32.86 13.83
CA LEU A 112 -1.90 33.35 13.27
C LEU A 112 -1.93 34.87 13.07
N GLY A 113 -3.00 35.41 12.48
CA GLY A 113 -3.15 36.84 12.25
C GLY A 113 -3.21 37.65 13.55
N PHE A 114 -3.98 37.19 14.55
CA PHE A 114 -4.08 37.89 15.82
C PHE A 114 -2.82 37.78 16.67
N SER A 115 -2.21 36.60 16.76
CA SER A 115 -0.94 36.41 17.49
C SER A 115 0.16 37.29 16.90
N GLN A 116 0.33 37.29 15.58
CA GLN A 116 1.37 38.10 14.93
C GLN A 116 1.12 39.61 15.06
N ARG A 117 -0.15 40.03 15.04
CA ARG A 117 -0.51 41.44 15.27
C ARG A 117 -0.25 41.88 16.71
N LEU A 118 -0.49 41.00 17.69
CA LEU A 118 -0.24 41.29 19.11
C LEU A 118 1.26 41.28 19.40
N LEU A 119 2.03 40.36 18.82
CA LEU A 119 3.50 40.34 18.91
C LEU A 119 4.12 41.68 18.48
N ARG A 120 3.64 42.25 17.36
CA ARG A 120 4.11 43.56 16.88
C ARG A 120 3.76 44.74 17.80
N LYS A 121 2.79 44.58 18.71
CA LYS A 121 2.27 45.64 19.58
C LYS A 121 2.67 45.48 21.04
N SER A 122 3.14 44.31 21.44
CA SER A 122 3.45 44.01 22.82
C SER A 122 4.76 44.66 23.22
N ALA A 123 4.77 45.37 24.35
CA ALA A 123 5.98 45.88 24.99
C ALA A 123 6.37 45.04 26.23
N ASP A 124 5.54 44.05 26.58
CA ASP A 124 5.78 43.11 27.67
C ASP A 124 6.44 41.84 27.11
N GLU A 125 7.63 41.54 27.61
CA GLU A 125 8.46 40.39 27.22
C GLU A 125 7.72 39.07 27.45
N LYS A 126 6.99 38.94 28.56
CA LYS A 126 6.32 37.70 28.94
C LYS A 126 5.10 37.45 28.06
N VAL A 127 4.32 38.50 27.77
CA VAL A 127 3.20 38.42 26.82
C VAL A 127 3.70 38.10 25.41
N SER A 128 4.86 38.63 25.02
CA SER A 128 5.48 38.34 23.73
C SER A 128 5.89 36.86 23.62
N GLN A 129 6.51 36.30 24.66
CA GLN A 129 6.85 34.88 24.70
C GLN A 129 5.61 33.97 24.61
N ASP A 130 4.55 34.28 25.37
CA ASP A 130 3.30 33.51 25.30
C ASP A 130 2.65 33.57 23.91
N LEU A 131 2.70 34.74 23.25
CA LEU A 131 2.17 34.92 21.90
C LEU A 131 3.00 34.20 20.83
N GLU A 132 4.32 34.12 20.99
CA GLU A 132 5.19 33.31 20.11
C GLU A 132 4.83 31.82 20.20
N VAL A 133 4.58 31.31 21.41
CA VAL A 133 4.14 29.92 21.60
C VAL A 133 2.82 29.67 20.87
N ILE A 134 1.83 30.55 21.03
CA ILE A 134 0.53 30.44 20.34
C ILE A 134 0.72 30.48 18.81
N HIS A 135 1.56 31.38 18.31
CA HIS A 135 1.83 31.51 16.88
C HIS A 135 2.48 30.24 16.31
N ASN A 136 3.50 29.73 16.99
CA ASN A 136 4.25 28.55 16.56
C ASN A 136 3.40 27.27 16.58
N GLU A 137 2.54 27.10 17.60
CA GLU A 137 1.62 25.96 17.64
C GLU A 137 0.53 26.04 16.56
N ALA A 138 0.04 27.26 16.23
CA ALA A 138 -0.88 27.45 15.13
C ALA A 138 -0.23 27.17 13.76
N LEU A 139 1.05 27.54 13.57
CA LEU A 139 1.82 27.20 12.38
C LEU A 139 1.99 25.68 12.24
N ARG A 140 2.32 25.00 13.35
CA ARG A 140 2.47 23.54 13.37
C ARG A 140 1.15 22.85 13.01
N ALA A 141 0.03 23.29 13.57
CA ALA A 141 -1.29 22.76 13.23
C ALA A 141 -1.64 22.97 11.76
N ALA A 142 -1.34 24.14 11.19
CA ALA A 142 -1.56 24.41 9.77
C ALA A 142 -0.75 23.46 8.88
N LYS A 143 0.50 23.16 9.28
CA LYS A 143 1.34 22.21 8.56
C LYS A 143 0.79 20.78 8.58
N VAL A 144 0.25 20.34 9.72
CA VAL A 144 -0.40 19.01 9.82
C VAL A 144 -1.60 18.91 8.88
N VAL A 145 -2.40 19.97 8.80
CA VAL A 145 -3.57 20.04 7.91
C VAL A 145 -3.15 20.06 6.43
N GLU A 146 -2.11 20.81 6.08
CA GLU A 146 -1.55 20.85 4.73
C GLU A 146 -1.06 19.45 4.29
N ASN A 147 -0.29 18.76 5.13
CA ASN A 147 0.20 17.41 4.82
C ASN A 147 -0.96 16.41 4.64
N LEU A 148 -2.02 16.53 5.43
CA LEU A 148 -3.24 15.72 5.28
C LEU A 148 -3.95 16.01 3.95
N LEU A 149 -4.01 17.27 3.53
CA LEU A 149 -4.57 17.69 2.23
C LEU A 149 -3.76 17.18 1.03
N THR A 150 -2.44 17.23 1.10
CA THR A 150 -1.57 16.71 0.05
C THR A 150 -1.76 15.20 -0.10
N PHE A 151 -1.89 14.47 1.02
CA PHE A 151 -2.24 13.05 0.98
C PHE A 151 -3.63 12.77 0.39
N ALA A 152 -4.60 13.64 0.69
CA ALA A 152 -5.98 13.53 0.24
C ALA A 152 -6.17 13.84 -1.26
N ARG A 153 -5.38 14.77 -1.81
CA ARG A 153 -5.47 15.18 -3.22
C ARG A 153 -4.85 14.12 -4.12
N ARG A 154 -5.68 13.28 -4.72
CA ARG A 154 -5.33 12.63 -5.99
C ARG A 154 -5.41 13.66 -7.12
N ARG A 155 -4.31 14.38 -7.39
CA ARG A 155 -4.12 14.98 -8.72
C ARG A 155 -3.75 13.86 -9.69
N GLU A 156 -4.38 13.81 -10.85
CA GLU A 156 -3.84 13.00 -11.95
C GLU A 156 -2.41 13.49 -12.23
N PRO A 157 -1.38 12.63 -12.11
CA PRO A 157 -0.02 13.06 -12.36
C PRO A 157 0.13 13.52 -13.80
N THR A 158 0.66 14.72 -13.99
CA THR A 158 1.09 15.21 -15.30
C THR A 158 2.44 14.57 -15.60
N LYS A 159 2.39 13.38 -16.22
CA LYS A 159 3.59 12.61 -16.55
C LYS A 159 4.21 13.14 -17.84
N GLU A 160 5.39 13.73 -17.71
CA GLU A 160 6.18 14.27 -18.82
C GLU A 160 7.60 13.72 -18.77
N TYR A 161 8.34 13.80 -19.89
CA TYR A 161 9.77 13.51 -19.87
C TYR A 161 10.45 14.60 -19.02
N SER A 162 11.08 14.18 -17.93
CA SER A 162 11.68 15.07 -16.95
C SER A 162 13.12 14.66 -16.66
N ASP A 163 13.99 15.66 -16.54
CA ASP A 163 15.36 15.50 -16.05
C ASP A 163 15.36 15.46 -14.52
N ILE A 164 15.75 14.31 -13.95
CA ILE A 164 15.80 14.12 -12.50
C ILE A 164 16.85 15.04 -11.85
N ASN A 165 17.95 15.36 -12.53
CA ASN A 165 18.97 16.24 -11.97
C ASN A 165 18.42 17.65 -11.75
N ASP A 166 17.66 18.18 -12.72
CA ASP A 166 16.99 19.47 -12.61
C ASP A 166 15.97 19.49 -11.46
N ILE A 167 15.20 18.41 -11.28
CA ILE A 167 14.25 18.30 -10.17
C ILE A 167 14.97 18.35 -8.81
N VAL A 168 16.06 17.61 -8.65
CA VAL A 168 16.86 17.60 -7.41
C VAL A 168 17.45 18.97 -7.13
N GLN A 169 18.03 19.62 -8.15
CA GLN A 169 18.62 20.96 -7.99
C GLN A 169 17.57 21.98 -7.55
N LYS A 170 16.42 22.02 -8.22
CA LYS A 170 15.32 22.92 -7.84
C LYS A 170 14.77 22.63 -6.44
N ALA A 171 14.75 21.37 -6.00
CA ALA A 171 14.36 21.03 -4.63
C ALA A 171 15.36 21.57 -3.59
N LEU A 172 16.67 21.49 -3.88
CA LEU A 172 17.72 22.05 -3.02
C LEU A 172 17.66 23.58 -2.96
N GLU A 173 17.39 24.24 -4.10
CA GLU A 173 17.26 25.70 -4.18
C GLU A 173 16.15 26.24 -3.26
N LEU A 174 15.04 25.51 -3.12
CA LEU A 174 13.94 25.88 -2.23
C LEU A 174 14.33 25.95 -0.74
N ARG A 175 15.44 25.30 -0.34
CA ARG A 175 15.95 25.26 1.04
C ARG A 175 17.34 25.87 1.19
N ALA A 176 17.87 26.48 0.13
CA ALA A 176 19.26 26.93 0.09
C ALA A 176 19.58 27.96 1.19
N TYR A 177 18.63 28.83 1.55
CA TYR A 177 18.81 29.79 2.62
C TYR A 177 18.88 29.10 3.98
N GLU A 178 17.91 28.26 4.30
CA GLU A 178 17.82 27.57 5.59
C GLU A 178 19.00 26.63 5.82
N LEU A 179 19.37 25.82 4.81
CA LEU A 179 20.52 24.93 4.87
C LEU A 179 21.81 25.71 5.17
N LYS A 180 21.97 26.89 4.55
CA LYS A 180 23.13 27.76 4.78
C LYS A 180 23.10 28.36 6.19
N THR A 181 21.96 28.85 6.67
CA THR A 181 21.86 29.43 8.02
C THR A 181 22.04 28.39 9.12
N SER A 182 21.68 27.14 8.86
CA SER A 182 21.88 25.99 9.74
C SER A 182 23.30 25.39 9.64
N ASN A 183 24.19 26.02 8.87
CA ASN A 183 25.57 25.56 8.64
C ASN A 183 25.66 24.11 8.11
N ILE A 184 24.71 23.72 7.26
CA ILE A 184 24.65 22.41 6.62
C ILE A 184 25.35 22.50 5.27
N GLU A 185 26.37 21.66 5.07
CA GLU A 185 27.04 21.52 3.78
C GLU A 185 26.26 20.55 2.88
N VAL A 186 25.93 20.99 1.66
CA VAL A 186 25.26 20.16 0.65
C VAL A 186 26.27 19.69 -0.38
N VAL A 187 26.46 18.38 -0.48
CA VAL A 187 27.29 17.74 -1.51
C VAL A 187 26.39 17.01 -2.50
N THR A 188 26.55 17.27 -3.79
CA THR A 188 25.79 16.60 -4.86
C THR A 188 26.73 15.77 -5.73
N ASP A 189 26.35 14.52 -5.97
CA ASP A 189 27.03 13.61 -6.91
C ASP A 189 25.98 13.10 -7.91
N LEU A 190 25.70 13.93 -8.91
CA LEU A 190 24.66 13.68 -9.92
C LEU A 190 25.30 13.20 -11.23
N ALA A 191 24.70 12.18 -11.85
CA ALA A 191 25.17 11.65 -13.13
C ALA A 191 24.84 12.65 -14.27
N PRO A 192 25.84 13.26 -14.96
CA PRO A 192 25.59 14.33 -15.93
C PRO A 192 24.83 13.89 -17.18
N SER A 193 24.90 12.60 -17.52
CA SER A 193 24.27 12.00 -18.69
C SER A 193 23.10 11.10 -18.33
N LEU A 194 22.42 11.38 -17.23
CA LEU A 194 21.22 10.64 -16.83
C LEU A 194 20.12 10.91 -17.87
N PRO A 195 19.53 9.87 -18.49
CA PRO A 195 18.46 10.06 -19.45
C PRO A 195 17.19 10.58 -18.77
N GLU A 196 16.43 11.40 -19.48
CA GLU A 196 15.09 11.82 -19.03
C GLU A 196 14.19 10.60 -18.83
N THR A 197 13.29 10.71 -17.85
CA THR A 197 12.31 9.66 -17.54
C THR A 197 10.91 10.24 -17.43
N ILE A 198 9.91 9.38 -17.57
CA ILE A 198 8.51 9.76 -17.45
C ILE A 198 8.19 9.96 -15.97
N ALA A 199 8.01 11.21 -15.56
CA ALA A 199 7.71 11.59 -14.19
C ALA A 199 6.80 12.82 -14.13
N ASP A 200 6.13 13.01 -13.00
CA ASP A 200 5.49 14.29 -12.67
C ASP A 200 6.51 15.14 -11.91
N PHE A 201 6.96 16.23 -12.55
CA PHE A 201 7.98 17.12 -12.01
C PHE A 201 7.66 17.56 -10.57
N GLN A 202 6.42 18.00 -10.31
CA GLN A 202 6.03 18.55 -9.00
C GLN A 202 6.03 17.45 -7.94
N GLN A 203 5.50 16.27 -8.24
CA GLN A 203 5.44 15.18 -7.28
C GLN A 203 6.83 14.66 -6.90
N ILE A 204 7.73 14.52 -7.88
CA ILE A 204 9.09 14.08 -7.58
C ILE A 204 9.87 15.18 -6.83
N GLN A 205 9.65 16.46 -7.14
CA GLN A 205 10.24 17.56 -6.40
C GLN A 205 9.81 17.52 -4.92
N GLU A 206 8.52 17.26 -4.64
CA GLU A 206 8.00 17.11 -3.28
C GLU A 206 8.65 15.92 -2.54
N VAL A 207 8.91 14.80 -3.24
CA VAL A 207 9.62 13.66 -2.64
C VAL A 207 11.02 14.06 -2.20
N PHE A 208 11.79 14.72 -3.06
CA PHE A 208 13.13 15.18 -2.70
C PHE A 208 13.10 16.23 -1.59
N LEU A 209 12.15 17.17 -1.64
CA LEU A 209 11.98 18.17 -0.59
C LEU A 209 11.70 17.53 0.78
N ASN A 210 10.85 16.51 0.83
CA ASN A 210 10.57 15.77 2.07
C ASN A 210 11.81 15.04 2.60
N ILE A 211 12.63 14.45 1.72
CA ILE A 211 13.89 13.81 2.13
C ILE A 211 14.86 14.85 2.70
N ILE A 212 15.00 16.01 2.05
CA ILE A 212 15.86 17.10 2.51
C ILE A 212 15.42 17.61 3.88
N LEU A 213 14.12 17.85 4.07
CA LEU A 213 13.55 18.29 5.34
C LEU A 213 13.82 17.29 6.47
N ASN A 214 13.64 15.99 6.20
CA ASN A 214 13.94 14.95 7.17
C ASN A 214 15.43 14.91 7.56
N ALA A 215 16.33 15.12 6.59
CA ALA A 215 17.77 15.17 6.86
C ALA A 215 18.14 16.41 7.70
N GLU A 216 17.61 17.58 7.35
CA GLU A 216 17.80 18.83 8.09
C GLU A 216 17.33 18.71 9.54
N GLN A 217 16.14 18.15 9.76
CA GLN A 217 15.58 17.94 11.10
C GLN A 217 16.49 17.05 11.95
N VAL A 218 16.94 15.91 11.43
CA VAL A 218 17.84 15.00 12.16
C VAL A 218 19.18 15.66 12.50
N MET A 219 19.71 16.52 11.62
CA MET A 219 20.96 17.24 11.87
C MET A 219 20.83 18.36 12.92
N THR A 220 19.64 18.92 13.08
CA THR A 220 19.39 20.06 13.99
C THR A 220 18.85 19.66 15.36
N GLU A 221 18.27 18.46 15.47
CA GLU A 221 17.83 17.87 16.75
C GLU A 221 18.94 17.16 17.54
N ALA A 222 20.15 17.03 16.98
CA ALA A 222 21.33 16.39 17.58
C ALA A 222 22.25 17.39 18.29
#